data_AF-A0A2S6NAC4-F1
#
_entry.id   AF-A0A2S6NAC4-F1
#
_cell.length_a   1.000
_cell.length_b   1.000
_cell.length_c   1.000
_cell.angle_alpha   90.00
_cell.angle_beta   90.00
_cell.angle_gamma   90.00
#
_symmetry.space_group_name_H-M   'P 1'
#
loop_
_entity.id
_entity.type
_entity.pdbx_description
1 polymer ?
#
loop_
_entity_poly.entity_id
_entity_poly.type
_entity_poly.pdbx_seq_one_letter_code
_entity_poly.pdbx_strand_id
1 'polypeptide(L)'
;MENLYHQIAGSNFMIAFAGADGILLDTITDQSFGDTAAASSIRPGTIWTEASCGTNALGTVAHTGTPLMVHGAEHFFAQHGALTCIAAPVFDAQGVLAGVLDASSDCRSRQQHTRALVSMAATQIESGLFRECHRSEVLIVLHSRPEYLHPQRWSSGR
;
A
#
# COMPACT_ATOMS: atom_id res chain seq x y z
N MET A 1 3.50 5.22 -5.70
CA MET A 1 2.88 3.93 -6.07
C MET A 1 3.50 3.32 -7.32
N GLU A 2 3.80 4.10 -8.37
CA GLU A 2 4.42 3.60 -9.62
C GLU A 2 5.73 2.82 -9.43
N ASN A 3 6.62 3.27 -8.55
CA ASN A 3 7.88 2.56 -8.29
C ASN A 3 7.63 1.15 -7.70
N LEU A 4 6.71 1.05 -6.73
CA LEU A 4 6.28 -0.24 -6.20
C LEU A 4 5.66 -1.11 -7.30
N TYR A 5 4.81 -0.53 -8.15
CA TYR A 5 4.23 -1.24 -9.29
C TYR A 5 5.32 -1.85 -10.16
N HIS A 6 6.32 -1.08 -10.59
CA HIS A 6 7.41 -1.61 -11.41
C HIS A 6 8.24 -2.71 -10.71
N GLN A 7 8.27 -2.75 -9.38
CA GLN A 7 8.97 -3.78 -8.62
C GLN A 7 8.19 -5.10 -8.52
N ILE A 8 6.85 -5.06 -8.62
CA ILE A 8 5.98 -6.24 -8.42
C ILE A 8 5.11 -6.60 -9.64
N ALA A 9 5.06 -5.75 -10.67
CA ALA A 9 4.24 -5.92 -11.86
C ALA A 9 4.55 -7.23 -12.60
N GLY A 10 3.54 -7.74 -13.32
CA GLY A 10 3.66 -8.95 -14.12
C GLY A 10 3.37 -10.26 -13.37
N SER A 11 2.83 -10.18 -12.14
CA SER A 11 2.32 -11.37 -11.42
C SER A 11 0.86 -11.25 -11.00
N ASN A 12 0.06 -10.54 -11.80
CA ASN A 12 -1.38 -10.36 -11.59
C ASN A 12 -1.68 -9.59 -10.30
N PHE A 13 -1.18 -8.35 -10.25
CA PHE A 13 -1.26 -7.50 -9.06
C PHE A 13 -2.11 -6.25 -9.26
N MET A 14 -2.57 -5.71 -8.14
CA MET A 14 -3.05 -4.35 -8.00
C MET A 14 -2.43 -3.72 -6.75
N ILE A 15 -2.12 -2.44 -6.82
CA ILE A 15 -1.73 -1.61 -5.69
C ILE A 15 -2.84 -0.61 -5.45
N ALA A 16 -3.25 -0.46 -4.20
CA ALA A 16 -4.25 0.50 -3.78
C ALA A 16 -3.70 1.39 -2.67
N PHE A 17 -4.13 2.64 -2.64
CA PHE A 17 -3.92 3.53 -1.51
C PHE A 17 -5.27 4.04 -1.01
N ALA A 18 -5.50 3.91 0.30
CA ALA A 18 -6.70 4.41 0.96
C ALA A 18 -6.34 5.44 2.04
N GLY A 19 -7.28 6.34 2.32
CA GLY A 19 -7.21 7.21 3.49
C GLY A 19 -7.35 6.42 4.80
N ALA A 20 -7.07 7.08 5.92
CA ALA A 20 -7.22 6.50 7.26
C ALA A 20 -8.67 6.10 7.60
N ASP A 21 -9.65 6.65 6.89
CA ASP A 21 -11.07 6.30 6.95
C ASP A 21 -11.43 5.03 6.14
N GLY A 22 -10.44 4.42 5.48
CA GLY A 22 -10.62 3.24 4.65
C GLY A 22 -11.25 3.53 3.28
N ILE A 23 -11.35 4.80 2.87
CA ILE A 23 -11.79 5.15 1.51
C ILE A 23 -10.64 4.99 0.54
N LEU A 24 -10.83 4.17 -0.49
CA LEU A 24 -9.86 4.00 -1.57
C LEU A 24 -9.68 5.31 -2.34
N LEU A 25 -8.45 5.82 -2.39
CA LEU A 25 -8.13 7.09 -3.06
C LEU A 25 -7.57 6.86 -4.46
N ASP A 26 -6.74 5.83 -4.63
CA ASP A 26 -6.09 5.55 -5.92
C ASP A 26 -5.74 4.07 -6.07
N THR A 27 -5.61 3.62 -7.32
CA THR A 27 -5.26 2.25 -7.70
C THR A 27 -4.37 2.20 -8.94
N ILE A 28 -3.36 1.32 -8.92
CA ILE A 28 -2.59 0.92 -10.11
C ILE A 28 -2.75 -0.59 -10.28
N THR A 29 -3.21 -1.06 -11.44
CA THR A 29 -3.54 -2.48 -11.66
C THR A 29 -2.89 -3.04 -12.92
N ASP A 30 -2.45 -4.30 -12.85
CA ASP A 30 -2.18 -5.11 -14.04
C ASP A 30 -3.52 -5.31 -14.80
N GLN A 31 -3.47 -5.33 -16.13
CA GLN A 31 -4.66 -5.59 -16.95
C GLN A 31 -5.31 -6.94 -16.60
N SER A 32 -4.50 -7.98 -16.41
CA SER A 32 -4.96 -9.33 -16.05
C SER A 32 -5.71 -9.36 -14.71
N PHE A 33 -5.33 -8.48 -13.78
CA PHE A 33 -5.99 -8.39 -12.47
C PHE A 33 -7.30 -7.64 -12.61
N GLY A 34 -7.32 -6.56 -13.40
CA GLY A 34 -8.50 -5.75 -13.70
C GLY A 34 -9.66 -6.55 -14.30
N ASP A 35 -9.37 -7.62 -15.03
CA ASP A 35 -10.38 -8.50 -15.63
C ASP A 35 -10.99 -9.51 -14.64
N THR A 36 -10.51 -9.57 -13.39
CA THR A 36 -11.05 -10.46 -12.37
C THR A 36 -12.35 -9.93 -11.76
N ALA A 37 -13.23 -10.83 -11.32
CA ALA A 37 -14.45 -10.43 -10.60
C ALA A 37 -14.14 -9.63 -9.33
N ALA A 38 -13.03 -9.96 -8.65
CA ALA A 38 -12.57 -9.25 -7.47
C ALA A 38 -12.22 -7.79 -7.78
N ALA A 39 -11.52 -7.50 -8.88
CA ALA A 39 -11.11 -6.13 -9.22
C ALA A 39 -12.30 -5.18 -9.44
N SER A 40 -13.46 -5.69 -9.85
CA SER A 40 -14.65 -4.87 -10.11
C SER A 40 -15.15 -4.09 -8.87
N SER A 41 -14.92 -4.62 -7.65
CA SER A 41 -15.31 -3.96 -6.40
C SER A 41 -14.23 -3.00 -5.87
N ILE A 42 -12.97 -3.13 -6.32
CA ILE A 42 -11.83 -2.37 -5.77
C ILE A 42 -11.53 -1.19 -6.69
N ARG A 43 -12.18 -0.06 -6.41
CA ARG A 43 -12.04 1.18 -7.21
C ARG A 43 -12.06 2.43 -6.33
N PRO A 44 -11.43 3.53 -6.77
CA PRO A 44 -11.46 4.79 -6.02
C PRO A 44 -12.87 5.22 -5.60
N GLY A 45 -13.00 5.74 -4.38
CA GLY A 45 -14.26 6.15 -3.76
C GLY A 45 -15.03 5.04 -3.03
N THR A 46 -14.52 3.80 -3.02
CA THR A 46 -15.14 2.70 -2.25
C THR A 46 -14.57 2.61 -0.83
N ILE A 47 -15.39 2.19 0.13
CA ILE A 47 -14.98 2.00 1.54
C ILE A 47 -14.54 0.55 1.78
N TRP A 48 -13.42 0.36 2.48
CA TRP A 48 -12.79 -0.93 2.74
C TRP A 48 -12.53 -1.20 4.22
N THR A 49 -13.18 -0.47 5.12
CA THR A 49 -13.14 -0.76 6.56
C THR A 49 -13.65 -2.17 6.85
N GLU A 50 -13.15 -2.81 7.92
CA GLU A 50 -13.64 -4.15 8.30
C GLU A 50 -15.15 -4.17 8.56
N ALA A 51 -15.70 -3.09 9.13
CA ALA A 51 -17.13 -2.97 9.37
C ALA A 51 -17.97 -3.02 8.09
N SER A 52 -17.40 -2.60 6.95
CA SER A 52 -18.09 -2.55 5.65
C SER A 52 -17.79 -3.77 4.78
N CYS A 53 -16.54 -4.23 4.80
CA CYS A 53 -16.01 -5.23 3.87
C CYS A 53 -15.55 -6.53 4.54
N GLY A 54 -15.82 -6.70 5.83
CA GLY A 54 -15.32 -7.82 6.63
C GLY A 54 -13.78 -7.82 6.71
N THR A 55 -13.21 -8.89 7.26
CA THR A 55 -11.75 -9.06 7.34
C THR A 55 -11.11 -8.93 5.96
N ASN A 56 -10.24 -7.93 5.82
CA ASN A 56 -9.46 -7.62 4.62
C ASN A 56 -8.22 -6.83 5.03
N ALA A 57 -7.11 -6.97 4.30
CA ALA A 57 -5.83 -6.41 4.77
C ALA A 57 -5.87 -4.89 4.97
N LEU A 58 -6.49 -4.16 4.03
CA LEU A 58 -6.58 -2.69 4.08
C LEU A 58 -7.31 -2.21 5.34
N GLY A 59 -8.51 -2.72 5.57
CA GLY A 59 -9.34 -2.37 6.72
C GLY A 59 -8.71 -2.80 8.05
N THR A 60 -8.10 -3.99 8.10
CA THR A 60 -7.41 -4.47 9.31
C THR A 60 -6.22 -3.57 9.64
N VAL A 61 -5.38 -3.22 8.66
CA VAL A 61 -4.24 -2.31 8.88
C VAL A 61 -4.69 -0.91 9.29
N ALA A 62 -5.77 -0.39 8.69
CA ALA A 62 -6.32 0.90 9.09
C ALA A 62 -6.72 0.92 10.57
N HIS A 63 -7.15 -0.22 11.11
CA HIS A 63 -7.49 -0.37 12.53
C HIS A 63 -6.28 -0.64 13.42
N THR A 64 -5.38 -1.54 13.03
CA THR A 64 -4.27 -1.99 13.87
C THR A 64 -3.04 -1.09 13.82
N GLY A 65 -2.86 -0.33 12.73
CA GLY A 65 -1.64 0.42 12.47
C GLY A 65 -0.40 -0.45 12.29
N THR A 66 -0.57 -1.74 11.95
CA THR A 66 0.53 -2.70 11.81
C THR A 66 0.49 -3.41 10.45
N PRO A 67 1.63 -3.53 9.74
CA PRO A 67 1.65 -4.25 8.46
C PRO A 67 1.24 -5.72 8.61
N LEU A 68 0.40 -6.23 7.70
CA LEU A 68 -0.07 -7.61 7.73
C LEU A 68 -0.45 -8.13 6.33
N MET A 69 -0.79 -9.42 6.30
CA MET A 69 -1.27 -10.14 5.12
C MET A 69 -2.62 -10.79 5.46
N VAL A 70 -3.53 -10.79 4.49
CA VAL A 70 -4.76 -11.60 4.51
C VAL A 70 -4.75 -12.48 3.26
N HIS A 71 -4.80 -13.80 3.45
CA HIS A 71 -4.61 -14.80 2.42
C HIS A 71 -5.85 -15.69 2.26
N GLY A 72 -6.40 -15.72 1.05
CA GLY A 72 -7.47 -16.62 0.65
C GLY A 72 -8.66 -16.57 1.60
N ALA A 73 -8.94 -17.70 2.27
CA ALA A 73 -10.07 -17.85 3.19
C ALA A 73 -9.95 -17.05 4.51
N GLU A 74 -8.83 -16.36 4.75
CA GLU A 74 -8.74 -15.37 5.83
C GLU A 74 -9.61 -14.12 5.54
N HIS A 75 -9.95 -13.89 4.27
CA HIS A 75 -10.96 -12.89 3.92
C HIS A 75 -12.33 -13.35 4.41
N PHE A 76 -13.06 -12.45 5.05
CA PHE A 76 -14.41 -12.75 5.54
C PHE A 76 -15.37 -13.08 4.39
N PHE A 77 -15.29 -12.33 3.27
CA PHE A 77 -16.13 -12.57 2.10
C PHE A 77 -15.45 -13.51 1.11
N ALA A 78 -16.16 -14.59 0.75
CA ALA A 78 -15.71 -15.60 -0.20
C ALA A 78 -15.35 -15.03 -1.58
N GLN A 79 -15.95 -13.91 -1.99
CA GLN A 79 -15.63 -13.23 -3.25
C GLN A 79 -14.17 -12.75 -3.32
N HIS A 80 -13.52 -12.54 -2.17
CA HIS A 80 -12.09 -12.19 -2.07
C HIS A 80 -11.21 -13.41 -1.75
N GLY A 81 -11.79 -14.62 -1.66
CA GLY A 81 -11.10 -15.84 -1.27
C GLY A 81 -10.04 -16.34 -2.25
N ALA A 82 -9.97 -15.75 -3.45
CA ALA A 82 -8.91 -15.99 -4.43
C ALA A 82 -7.74 -15.01 -4.32
N LEU A 83 -7.75 -14.09 -3.33
CA LEU A 83 -6.77 -13.03 -3.19
C LEU A 83 -5.75 -13.30 -2.08
N THR A 84 -4.54 -12.81 -2.26
CA THR A 84 -3.63 -12.44 -1.17
C THR A 84 -3.50 -10.93 -1.17
N CYS A 85 -3.83 -10.29 -0.05
CA CYS A 85 -3.70 -8.87 0.19
C CYS A 85 -2.60 -8.63 1.22
N ILE A 86 -1.70 -7.69 0.94
CA ILE A 86 -0.60 -7.30 1.83
C ILE A 86 -0.66 -5.79 1.99
N ALA A 87 -0.88 -5.34 3.22
CA ALA A 87 -1.06 -3.93 3.52
C ALA A 87 -0.01 -3.43 4.53
N ALA A 88 0.33 -2.15 4.41
CA ALA A 88 1.16 -1.42 5.35
C ALA A 88 0.57 -0.03 5.62
N PRO A 89 0.60 0.44 6.89
CA PRO A 89 0.15 1.78 7.24
C PRO A 89 1.13 2.82 6.69
N VAL A 90 0.62 4.02 6.45
CA VAL A 90 1.41 5.22 6.16
C VAL A 90 1.05 6.26 7.20
N PHE A 91 2.03 6.69 8.00
CA PHE A 91 1.88 7.73 9.00
C PHE A 91 2.32 9.10 8.47
N ASP A 92 1.69 10.17 8.97
CA ASP A 92 2.14 11.53 8.74
C ASP A 92 3.33 11.91 9.65
N ALA A 93 3.78 13.15 9.54
CA ALA A 93 4.92 13.66 10.32
C ALA A 93 4.68 13.71 11.83
N GLN A 94 3.42 13.63 12.27
CA GLN A 94 3.01 13.62 13.66
C GLN A 94 2.80 12.19 14.20
N GLY A 95 2.99 11.17 13.36
CA GLY A 95 2.76 9.77 13.71
C GLY A 95 1.29 9.37 13.69
N VAL A 96 0.42 10.19 13.08
CA VAL A 96 -0.99 9.87 12.88
C VAL A 96 -1.15 9.09 11.58
N LEU A 97 -2.04 8.10 11.56
CA LEU A 97 -2.31 7.33 10.34
C LEU A 97 -2.85 8.27 9.26
N ALA A 98 -2.11 8.41 8.15
CA ALA A 98 -2.51 9.19 6.98
C ALA A 98 -3.26 8.31 5.97
N GLY A 99 -2.91 7.03 5.89
CA GLY A 99 -3.53 6.09 4.97
C GLY A 99 -2.94 4.69 5.03
N VAL A 100 -3.37 3.84 4.12
CA VAL A 100 -2.93 2.45 4.00
C VAL A 100 -2.56 2.15 2.55
N LEU A 101 -1.37 1.59 2.37
CA LEU A 101 -0.90 1.05 1.09
C LEU A 101 -1.16 -0.45 1.07
N ASP A 102 -1.94 -0.93 0.10
CA ASP A 102 -2.25 -2.35 -0.09
C ASP A 102 -1.73 -2.84 -1.44
N ALA A 103 -1.22 -4.06 -1.48
CA ALA A 103 -0.95 -4.81 -2.70
C ALA A 103 -1.73 -6.12 -2.69
N SER A 104 -2.58 -6.29 -3.69
CA SER A 104 -3.49 -7.41 -3.87
C SER A 104 -3.10 -8.23 -5.09
N SER A 105 -3.30 -9.56 -5.03
CA SER A 105 -2.89 -10.51 -6.07
C SER A 105 -3.67 -11.81 -6.00
N ASP A 106 -3.56 -12.66 -7.03
CA ASP A 106 -4.02 -14.05 -6.94
C ASP A 106 -3.28 -14.81 -5.82
N CYS A 107 -4.03 -15.59 -5.02
CA CYS A 107 -3.48 -16.32 -3.88
C CYS A 107 -2.45 -17.40 -4.27
N ARG A 108 -2.42 -17.80 -5.55
CA ARG A 108 -1.44 -18.76 -6.09
C ARG A 108 -0.12 -18.11 -6.50
N SER A 109 -0.05 -16.77 -6.58
CA SER A 109 1.17 -16.04 -6.91
C SER A 109 2.20 -16.10 -5.77
N ARG A 110 3.50 -16.10 -6.12
CA ARG A 110 4.59 -16.21 -5.15
C ARG A 110 4.93 -14.85 -4.53
N GLN A 111 4.62 -14.66 -3.24
CA GLN A 111 4.67 -13.34 -2.57
C GLN A 111 5.89 -13.07 -1.67
N GLN A 112 6.98 -13.83 -1.81
CA GLN A 112 8.07 -13.86 -0.82
C GLN A 112 8.70 -12.48 -0.51
N HIS A 113 8.77 -11.58 -1.49
CA HIS A 113 9.38 -10.26 -1.31
C HIS A 113 8.36 -9.11 -1.25
N THR A 114 7.11 -9.35 -1.63
CA THR A 114 6.07 -8.32 -1.77
C THR A 114 5.82 -7.59 -0.46
N ARG A 115 5.79 -8.29 0.67
CA ARG A 115 5.58 -7.64 1.98
C ARG A 115 6.68 -6.63 2.31
N ALA A 116 7.93 -6.99 2.08
CA ALA A 116 9.04 -6.06 2.32
C ALA A 116 8.96 -4.85 1.38
N LEU A 117 8.60 -5.05 0.11
CA LEU A 117 8.47 -3.97 -0.86
C LEU A 117 7.31 -3.02 -0.54
N VAL A 118 6.15 -3.54 -0.13
CA VAL A 118 5.01 -2.73 0.31
C VAL A 118 5.37 -1.89 1.54
N SER A 119 5.99 -2.50 2.56
CA SER A 119 6.44 -1.75 3.75
C SER A 119 7.50 -0.70 3.41
N MET A 120 8.47 -1.01 2.54
CA MET A 120 9.47 -0.03 2.09
C MET A 120 8.84 1.11 1.30
N ALA A 121 7.85 0.82 0.46
CA ALA A 121 7.11 1.83 -0.29
C ALA A 121 6.28 2.73 0.63
N ALA A 122 5.64 2.17 1.66
CA ALA A 122 4.95 2.94 2.69
C ALA A 122 5.92 3.91 3.39
N THR A 123 7.08 3.42 3.88
CA THR A 123 8.10 4.27 4.49
C THR A 123 8.64 5.37 3.56
N GLN A 124 8.71 5.11 2.24
CA GLN A 124 9.07 6.15 1.27
C GLN A 124 8.01 7.24 1.16
N ILE A 125 6.72 6.88 1.22
CA ILE A 125 5.61 7.85 1.26
C ILE A 125 5.71 8.67 2.55
N GLU A 126 5.87 8.04 3.71
CA GLU A 126 6.05 8.71 5.01
C GLU A 126 7.23 9.70 4.99
N SER A 127 8.37 9.27 4.43
CA SER A 127 9.55 10.13 4.26
C SER A 127 9.25 11.35 3.38
N GLY A 128 8.41 11.19 2.36
CA GLY A 128 7.92 12.29 1.52
C GLY A 128 7.03 13.26 2.29
N LEU A 129 6.05 12.74 3.04
CA LEU A 129 5.14 13.51 3.89
C LEU A 129 5.92 14.31 4.94
N PHE A 130 6.89 13.67 5.61
CA PHE A 130 7.75 14.31 6.59
C PHE A 130 8.55 15.47 5.99
N ARG A 131 9.16 15.26 4.82
CA ARG A 131 9.92 16.31 4.12
C ARG A 131 9.04 17.48 3.69
N GLU A 132 7.83 17.20 3.25
CA GLU A 132 6.88 18.24 2.85
C GLU A 132 6.45 19.09 4.05
N CYS A 133 6.13 18.43 5.17
CA CYS A 133 5.74 19.10 6.43
C CYS A 133 6.87 20.00 6.98
N HIS A 134 8.13 19.58 6.82
CA HIS A 134 9.32 20.25 7.36
C HIS A 134 10.17 20.91 6.27
N ARG A 135 9.56 21.35 5.17
CA ARG A 135 10.27 21.90 3.99
C ARG A 135 11.18 23.10 4.31
N SER A 136 10.87 23.85 5.37
CA SER A 136 11.61 25.04 5.80
C SER A 136 12.60 24.79 6.94
N GLU A 137 12.79 23.53 7.33
CA GLU A 137 13.64 23.12 8.45
C GLU A 137 14.88 22.33 7.98
N VAL A 138 15.85 22.19 8.87
CA VAL A 138 17.01 21.33 8.62
C VAL A 138 16.65 19.89 8.97
N LEU A 139 16.66 19.01 7.97
CA LEU A 139 16.39 17.59 8.14
C LEU A 139 17.67 16.78 8.33
N ILE A 140 17.71 15.99 9.39
CA ILE A 140 18.79 15.03 9.65
C ILE A 140 18.26 13.63 9.29
N VAL A 141 18.87 13.00 8.28
CA VAL A 141 18.54 11.64 7.85
C VAL A 141 19.57 10.67 8.43
N LEU A 142 19.09 9.64 9.11
CA LEU A 142 19.92 8.58 9.69
C LEU A 142 19.58 7.26 8.99
N HIS A 143 20.59 6.57 8.51
CA HIS A 143 20.43 5.24 7.94
C HIS A 143 21.71 4.40 8.16
N SER A 144 21.54 3.12 8.45
CA SER A 144 22.67 2.19 8.68
C SER A 144 23.46 1.87 7.42
N ARG A 145 22.88 2.16 6.25
CA ARG A 145 23.47 1.97 4.92
C ARG A 145 23.60 3.30 4.18
N PRO A 146 24.82 3.73 3.78
CA PRO A 146 25.06 5.04 3.15
C PRO A 146 24.28 5.29 1.87
N GLU A 147 23.99 4.25 1.10
CA GLU A 147 23.29 4.34 -0.19
C GLU A 147 21.84 4.87 -0.07
N TYR A 148 21.25 4.84 1.13
CA TYR A 148 19.92 5.39 1.41
C TYR A 148 19.96 6.81 2.01
N LEU A 149 21.15 7.39 2.23
CA LEU A 149 21.31 8.77 2.71
C LEU A 149 21.13 9.80 1.60
N HIS A 150 21.25 9.38 0.34
CA HIS A 150 21.08 10.24 -0.82
C HIS A 150 19.69 10.02 -1.42
N PRO A 151 18.75 10.96 -1.27
CA PRO A 151 17.48 10.86 -1.97
C PRO A 151 17.74 10.97 -3.47
N GLN A 152 17.14 10.06 -4.25
CA GLN A 152 16.98 10.24 -5.68
C GLN A 152 16.46 11.67 -5.90
N ARG A 153 17.22 12.49 -6.61
CA ARG A 153 16.78 13.82 -7.03
C ARG A 153 15.48 13.63 -7.80
N TRP A 154 14.37 14.05 -7.23
CA TRP A 154 13.14 14.26 -7.98
C TRP A 154 13.47 15.25 -9.08
N SER A 155 13.56 14.79 -10.32
CA SER A 155 13.64 15.68 -11.47
C SER A 155 12.31 16.40 -11.53
N SER A 156 12.26 17.64 -11.06
CA SER A 156 11.18 18.56 -11.38
C SER A 156 11.10 18.64 -12.90
N GLY A 157 10.05 18.03 -13.46
CA GLY A 157 9.62 18.32 -14.82
C GLY A 157 9.41 19.83 -14.92
N ARG A 158 10.16 20.45 -15.81
CA ARG A 158 9.84 21.77 -16.35
C ARG A 158 8.62 21.67 -17.24
#